data_AF-A0A7X9PEP5-F1
#
_entry.id   AF-A0A7X9PEP5-F1
#
_cell.length_a   1.000
_cell.length_b   1.000
_cell.length_c   1.000
_cell.angle_alpha   90.00
_cell.angle_beta   90.00
_cell.angle_gamma   90.00
#
_symmetry.space_group_name_H-M   'P 1'
#
loop_
_entity.id
_entity.type
_entity.pdbx_description
1 polymer ?
#
loop_
_entity_poly.entity_id
_entity_poly.type
_entity_poly.pdbx_seq_one_letter_code
_entity_poly.pdbx_strand_id
1 'polypeptide(L)'
;MMDIRNRNLAEVAQADDFIVSDKLISLLLTQVSENKVLNSVFADLFNPEGSEIYLYPITDFVQTGMPVNFYTVVESARRQGKTAIGYRLMKLAHQAEAAYGVVLNPEKTQAISFSSADKVILLAED
;
A
#
# COMPACT_ATOMS: atom_id res chain seq x y z
N MET A 1 -3.47 -24.50 10.29
CA MET A 1 -4.33 -23.37 9.86
C MET A 1 -3.48 -22.29 9.14
N MET A 2 -2.44 -22.68 8.39
CA MET A 2 -1.42 -21.79 7.80
C MET A 2 -1.17 -22.14 6.32
N ASP A 3 -2.21 -22.61 5.63
CA ASP A 3 -2.10 -23.07 4.25
C ASP A 3 -2.85 -22.10 3.32
N ILE A 4 -2.25 -21.77 2.18
CA ILE A 4 -2.85 -20.97 1.10
C ILE A 4 -4.23 -21.51 0.69
N ARG A 5 -4.44 -22.83 0.79
CA ARG A 5 -5.74 -23.48 0.51
C ARG A 5 -6.87 -22.98 1.42
N ASN A 6 -6.55 -22.45 2.60
CA ASN A 6 -7.53 -21.92 3.54
C ASN A 6 -7.81 -20.43 3.34
N ARG A 7 -7.05 -19.72 2.47
CA ARG A 7 -7.30 -18.32 2.16
C ARG A 7 -8.67 -18.12 1.52
N ASN A 8 -9.07 -19.02 0.61
CA ASN A 8 -10.39 -18.98 -0.01
C ASN A 8 -11.52 -19.15 1.03
N LEU A 9 -11.28 -19.91 2.11
CA LEU A 9 -12.23 -20.07 3.20
C LEU A 9 -12.27 -18.84 4.11
N ALA A 10 -11.13 -18.15 4.33
CA ALA A 10 -11.07 -16.91 5.08
C ALA A 10 -11.70 -15.72 4.34
N GLU A 11 -11.53 -15.63 3.01
CA GLU A 11 -12.21 -14.64 2.16
C GLU A 11 -13.74 -14.81 2.20
N VAL A 12 -14.23 -16.05 2.30
CA VAL A 12 -15.68 -16.35 2.48
C VAL A 12 -16.15 -16.03 3.92
N ALA A 13 -15.27 -16.19 4.92
CA ALA A 13 -15.60 -15.98 6.33
C ALA A 13 -15.61 -14.50 6.78
N GLN A 14 -15.20 -13.56 5.91
CA GLN A 14 -15.00 -12.14 6.27
C GLN A 14 -14.19 -11.94 7.57
N ALA A 15 -13.22 -12.81 7.82
CA ALA A 15 -12.30 -12.61 8.94
C ALA A 15 -11.36 -11.45 8.59
N ASP A 16 -11.40 -10.38 9.39
CA ASP A 16 -10.73 -9.11 9.08
C ASP A 16 -9.19 -9.21 9.03
N ASP A 17 -8.58 -10.15 9.76
CA ASP A 17 -7.12 -10.32 9.81
C ASP A 17 -6.72 -11.79 9.74
N PHE A 18 -6.31 -12.27 8.56
CA PHE A 18 -5.70 -13.59 8.37
C PHE A 18 -4.28 -13.46 7.81
N ILE A 19 -3.28 -13.79 8.63
CA ILE A 19 -1.88 -13.72 8.25
C ILE A 19 -1.44 -15.08 7.68
N VAL A 20 -1.07 -15.12 6.40
CA VAL A 20 -0.41 -16.28 5.77
C VAL A 20 1.10 -16.13 5.92
N SER A 21 1.62 -16.37 7.12
CA SER A 21 3.03 -16.11 7.48
C SER A 21 4.02 -16.80 6.56
N ASP A 22 3.81 -18.07 6.22
CA ASP A 22 4.75 -18.85 5.41
C ASP A 22 4.89 -18.30 3.98
N LYS A 23 3.79 -17.77 3.41
CA LYS A 23 3.83 -17.17 2.07
C LYS A 23 4.57 -15.83 2.08
N LEU A 24 4.36 -15.00 3.10
CA LEU A 24 5.08 -13.73 3.24
C LEU A 24 6.58 -13.97 3.40
N ILE A 25 6.98 -14.90 4.26
CA ILE A 25 8.39 -15.30 4.43
C ILE A 25 8.99 -15.78 3.12
N SER A 26 8.27 -16.63 2.37
CA SER A 26 8.73 -17.12 1.07
C SER A 26 8.96 -15.99 0.07
N LEU A 27 8.03 -15.02 -0.02
CA LEU A 27 8.14 -13.86 -0.91
C LEU A 27 9.32 -12.95 -0.54
N LEU A 28 9.51 -12.72 0.76
CA LEU A 28 10.60 -11.89 1.29
C LEU A 28 11.95 -12.56 0.98
N LEU A 29 12.07 -13.87 1.24
CA LEU A 29 13.27 -14.65 0.91
C LEU A 29 13.60 -14.58 -0.57
N THR A 30 12.61 -14.75 -1.46
CA THR A 30 12.81 -14.61 -2.90
C THR A 30 13.41 -13.25 -3.26
N GLN A 31 12.87 -12.16 -2.73
CA GLN A 31 13.38 -10.81 -3.03
C GLN A 31 14.82 -10.60 -2.52
N VAL A 32 15.15 -11.08 -1.32
CA VAL A 32 16.50 -10.97 -0.75
C VAL A 32 17.51 -11.87 -1.47
N SER A 33 17.08 -13.04 -1.95
CA SER A 33 17.92 -13.93 -2.76
C SER A 33 18.31 -13.30 -4.10
N GLU A 34 17.40 -12.55 -4.73
CA GLU A 34 17.67 -11.81 -5.98
C GLU A 34 18.52 -10.55 -5.74
N ASN A 35 18.29 -9.85 -4.63
CA ASN A 35 19.08 -8.66 -4.28
C ASN A 35 19.29 -8.55 -2.76
N LYS A 36 20.51 -8.88 -2.32
CA LYS A 36 20.90 -8.87 -0.91
C LYS A 36 20.76 -7.50 -0.24
N VAL A 37 20.81 -6.41 -0.99
CA VAL A 37 20.62 -5.05 -0.46
C VAL A 37 19.20 -4.85 0.06
N LEU A 38 18.20 -5.55 -0.48
CA LEU A 38 16.82 -5.45 -0.02
C LEU A 38 16.66 -5.96 1.42
N ASN A 39 17.58 -6.77 1.93
CA ASN A 39 17.54 -7.24 3.32
C ASN A 39 17.56 -6.07 4.31
N SER A 40 18.39 -5.05 4.08
CA SER A 40 18.43 -3.87 4.96
C SER A 40 17.17 -3.02 4.83
N VAL A 41 16.59 -2.93 3.63
CA VAL A 41 15.33 -2.19 3.41
C VAL A 41 14.17 -2.86 4.15
N PHE A 42 14.04 -4.19 4.07
CA PHE A 42 13.00 -4.91 4.81
C PHE A 42 13.24 -4.90 6.31
N ALA A 43 14.49 -4.96 6.76
CA ALA A 43 14.82 -4.86 8.18
C ALA A 43 14.38 -3.52 8.76
N ASP A 44 14.58 -2.42 8.03
CA ASP A 44 14.13 -1.07 8.41
C ASP A 44 12.60 -0.97 8.38
N LEU A 45 11.96 -1.43 7.31
CA LEU A 45 10.50 -1.36 7.14
C LEU A 45 9.70 -2.18 8.17
N PHE A 46 10.30 -3.25 8.72
CA PHE A 46 9.70 -4.07 9.78
C PHE A 46 10.18 -3.70 11.18
N ASN A 47 11.04 -2.68 11.30
CA ASN A 47 11.41 -2.11 12.57
C ASN A 47 10.24 -1.24 13.08
N PRO A 48 9.80 -1.38 14.35
CA PRO A 48 8.84 -0.45 14.96
C PRO A 48 9.40 0.97 15.17
N GLU A 49 10.67 1.20 14.85
CA GLU A 49 11.30 2.51 14.87
C GLU A 49 11.71 2.90 13.45
N GLY A 50 11.45 4.15 13.06
CA GLY A 50 11.84 4.70 11.76
C GLY A 50 10.68 4.86 10.79
N SER A 51 10.92 4.55 9.52
CA SER A 51 9.98 4.82 8.42
C SER A 51 8.98 3.68 8.25
N GLU A 52 7.70 3.95 8.52
CA GLU A 52 6.62 2.97 8.44
C GLU A 52 5.66 3.24 7.27
N ILE A 53 4.82 2.24 6.95
CA ILE A 53 3.77 2.38 5.92
C ILE A 53 2.47 2.88 6.57
N TYR A 54 2.02 4.06 6.13
CA TYR A 54 0.77 4.65 6.58
C TYR A 54 -0.25 4.80 5.47
N LEU A 55 -1.53 4.75 5.84
CA LEU A 55 -2.65 5.17 5.00
C LEU A 55 -3.29 6.44 5.54
N TYR A 56 -3.17 7.53 4.80
CA TYR A 56 -3.80 8.81 5.14
C TYR A 56 -4.95 9.15 4.18
N PRO A 57 -5.95 9.94 4.62
CA PRO A 57 -6.98 10.48 3.73
C PRO A 57 -6.34 11.24 2.56
N ILE A 58 -6.80 10.99 1.33
CA ILE A 58 -6.27 11.67 0.14
C ILE A 58 -6.53 13.18 0.17
N THR A 59 -7.56 13.61 0.90
CA THR A 59 -7.99 15.00 1.08
C THR A 59 -6.93 15.86 1.75
N ASP A 60 -5.99 15.25 2.48
CA ASP A 60 -4.90 15.96 3.15
C ASP A 60 -3.77 16.34 2.17
N PHE A 61 -3.82 15.84 0.93
CA PHE A 61 -2.77 16.00 -0.06
C PHE A 61 -3.24 16.69 -1.34
N VAL A 62 -4.46 16.41 -1.80
CA VAL A 62 -4.99 16.95 -3.06
C VAL A 62 -6.49 17.22 -2.98
N GLN A 63 -6.97 18.12 -3.85
CA GLN A 63 -8.40 18.36 -4.00
C GLN A 63 -9.07 17.19 -4.72
N THR A 64 -10.11 16.62 -4.11
CA THR A 64 -10.90 15.52 -4.67
C THR A 64 -11.95 16.00 -5.66
N GLY A 65 -12.46 15.09 -6.50
CA GLY A 65 -13.52 15.40 -7.48
C GLY A 65 -13.02 16.05 -8.77
N MET A 66 -11.71 16.20 -8.93
CA MET A 66 -11.09 16.65 -10.17
C MET A 66 -9.92 15.74 -10.58
N PRO A 67 -9.61 15.62 -11.89
CA PRO A 67 -8.46 14.85 -12.33
C PRO A 67 -7.16 15.49 -11.84
N VAL A 68 -6.34 14.69 -11.17
CA VAL A 68 -4.95 14.99 -10.80
C VAL A 68 -4.06 13.85 -11.27
N ASN A 69 -2.75 14.03 -11.24
CA ASN A 69 -1.80 12.95 -11.52
C ASN A 69 -1.00 12.61 -10.26
N PHE A 70 -0.33 11.46 -10.25
CA PHE A 70 0.37 11.03 -9.03
C PHE A 70 1.60 11.90 -8.73
N TYR A 71 2.16 12.63 -9.71
CA TYR A 71 3.18 13.65 -9.42
C TYR A 71 2.69 14.71 -8.43
N THR A 72 1.43 15.13 -8.55
CA THR A 72 0.82 16.12 -7.66
C THR A 72 0.73 15.58 -6.22
N VAL A 73 0.33 14.31 -6.09
CA VAL A 73 0.25 13.63 -4.79
C VAL A 73 1.63 13.49 -4.16
N VAL A 74 2.63 13.06 -4.94
CA VAL A 74 4.03 12.91 -4.48
C VAL A 74 4.60 14.25 -4.02
N GLU A 75 4.39 15.34 -4.77
CA GLU A 75 4.90 16.66 -4.39
C GLU A 75 4.21 17.18 -3.11
N SER A 76 2.91 16.95 -2.97
CA SER A 76 2.18 17.33 -1.75
C SER A 76 2.68 16.55 -0.53
N ALA A 77 2.87 15.23 -0.66
CA ALA A 77 3.44 14.39 0.40
C ALA A 77 4.85 14.83 0.77
N ARG A 78 5.70 15.10 -0.23
CA ARG A 78 7.08 15.57 -0.04
C ARG A 78 7.14 16.87 0.75
N ARG A 79 6.23 17.81 0.49
CA ARG A 79 6.13 19.09 1.25
C ARG A 79 5.80 18.88 2.73
N GLN A 80 5.22 17.74 3.07
CA GLN A 80 4.91 17.34 4.44
C GLN A 80 5.95 16.39 5.03
N GLY A 81 7.11 16.20 4.37
CA GLY A 81 8.15 15.27 4.82
C GLY A 81 7.82 13.79 4.63
N LYS A 82 6.80 13.47 3.81
CA LYS A 82 6.33 12.09 3.58
C LYS A 82 6.64 11.64 2.15
N THR A 83 6.77 10.33 1.95
CA THR A 83 7.01 9.74 0.62
C THR A 83 5.79 8.97 0.15
N ALA A 84 5.05 9.48 -0.83
CA ALA A 84 3.93 8.75 -1.41
C ALA A 84 4.40 7.63 -2.35
N ILE A 85 3.95 6.41 -2.07
CA ILE A 85 4.29 5.20 -2.83
C ILE A 85 3.10 4.58 -3.56
N GLY A 86 1.88 5.01 -3.24
CA GLY A 86 0.67 4.53 -3.92
C GLY A 86 -0.60 5.18 -3.39
N TYR A 87 -1.74 4.60 -3.74
CA TYR A 87 -3.06 5.00 -3.24
C TYR A 87 -3.99 3.79 -3.12
N ARG A 88 -5.08 3.96 -2.39
CA ARG A 88 -6.17 2.98 -2.29
C ARG A 88 -7.50 3.62 -2.67
N LEU A 89 -8.15 3.04 -3.67
CA LEU A 89 -9.49 3.45 -4.11
C LEU A 89 -10.56 2.72 -3.31
N MET A 90 -11.29 3.43 -2.45
CA MET A 90 -12.23 2.82 -1.51
C MET A 90 -13.47 2.24 -2.20
N LYS A 91 -13.84 2.75 -3.38
CA LYS A 91 -14.91 2.16 -4.20
C LYS A 91 -14.61 0.70 -4.62
N LEU A 92 -13.34 0.29 -4.59
CA LEU A 92 -12.88 -1.06 -4.95
C LEU A 92 -12.48 -1.86 -3.71
N ALA A 93 -12.74 -1.37 -2.50
CA ALA A 93 -12.23 -1.94 -1.24
C ALA A 93 -12.68 -3.39 -0.97
N HIS A 94 -13.74 -3.87 -1.62
CA HIS A 94 -14.26 -5.24 -1.51
C HIS A 94 -14.05 -6.08 -2.78
N GLN A 95 -13.26 -5.59 -3.73
CA GLN A 95 -13.00 -6.27 -5.00
C GLN A 95 -11.59 -6.89 -4.99
N ALA A 96 -11.50 -8.18 -4.68
CA ALA A 96 -10.23 -8.91 -4.62
C ALA A 96 -9.49 -8.90 -5.97
N GLU A 97 -10.21 -9.00 -7.08
CA GLU A 97 -9.66 -8.95 -8.45
C GLU A 97 -8.97 -7.61 -8.76
N ALA A 98 -9.43 -6.53 -8.12
CA ALA A 98 -8.85 -5.20 -8.22
C ALA A 98 -7.88 -4.89 -7.07
N ALA A 99 -7.31 -5.92 -6.44
CA ALA A 99 -6.41 -5.81 -5.29
C ALA A 99 -6.97 -4.93 -4.15
N TYR A 100 -8.29 -4.99 -3.91
CA TYR A 100 -8.97 -4.17 -2.90
C TYR A 100 -8.77 -2.65 -3.10
N GLY A 101 -8.54 -2.24 -4.35
CA GLY A 101 -8.29 -0.86 -4.77
C GLY A 101 -6.87 -0.35 -4.53
N VAL A 102 -5.94 -1.19 -4.05
CA VAL A 102 -4.55 -0.82 -3.77
C VAL A 102 -3.77 -0.74 -5.08
N VAL A 103 -3.13 0.41 -5.31
CA VAL A 103 -2.22 0.62 -6.44
C VAL A 103 -0.91 1.18 -5.90
N LEU A 104 0.16 0.39 -6.00
CA LEU A 104 1.53 0.79 -5.65
C LEU A 104 2.31 1.16 -6.91
N ASN A 105 3.19 2.15 -6.79
CA ASN A 105 3.97 2.70 -7.89
C ASN A 105 3.13 2.98 -9.16
N PRO A 106 2.05 3.77 -9.06
CA PRO A 106 1.18 4.05 -10.20
C PRO A 106 1.93 4.81 -11.29
N GLU A 107 1.43 4.72 -12.53
CA GLU A 107 1.93 5.56 -13.62
C GLU A 107 1.70 7.04 -13.28
N LYS A 108 2.80 7.78 -13.09
CA LYS A 108 2.71 9.13 -12.49
C LYS A 108 2.01 10.16 -13.35
N THR A 109 2.01 9.94 -14.67
CA THR A 109 1.38 10.79 -15.69
C THR A 109 -0.12 10.53 -15.85
N GLN A 110 -0.59 9.35 -15.43
CA GLN A 110 -1.99 8.97 -15.59
C GLN A 110 -2.88 9.87 -14.72
N ALA A 111 -3.91 10.44 -15.34
CA ALA A 111 -4.90 11.23 -14.62
C ALA A 111 -5.84 10.32 -13.83
N ILE A 112 -6.10 10.69 -12.59
CA ILE A 112 -6.98 10.00 -11.65
C ILE A 112 -7.84 11.02 -10.91
N SER A 113 -9.13 10.70 -10.78
CA SER A 113 -10.07 11.49 -9.96
C SER A 113 -10.34 10.74 -8.67
N PHE A 114 -9.84 11.29 -7.57
CA PHE A 114 -10.05 10.73 -6.24
C PHE A 114 -11.39 11.19 -5.64
N SER A 115 -11.99 10.32 -4.84
CA SER A 115 -13.08 10.62 -3.91
C SER A 115 -12.52 10.97 -2.53
N SER A 116 -13.33 11.60 -1.67
CA SER A 116 -12.94 11.92 -0.28
C SER A 116 -12.72 10.68 0.59
N ALA A 117 -13.21 9.52 0.18
CA ALA A 117 -12.98 8.26 0.89
C ALA A 117 -11.60 7.66 0.59
N ASP A 118 -10.99 8.00 -0.55
CA ASP A 118 -9.75 7.38 -1.00
C ASP A 118 -8.58 7.73 -0.08
N LYS A 119 -7.56 6.87 -0.07
CA LYS A 119 -6.38 7.02 0.79
C LYS A 119 -5.11 7.07 -0.03
N VAL A 120 -4.12 7.81 0.44
CA VAL A 120 -2.74 7.74 -0.06
C VAL A 120 -1.95 6.75 0.79
N ILE A 121 -1.03 6.01 0.16
CA ILE A 121 -0.10 5.10 0.82
C ILE A 121 1.26 5.79 0.89
N LEU A 122 1.79 5.93 2.10
CA LEU A 122 2.94 6.75 2.41
C LEU A 122 4.01 5.93 3.14
N LEU A 123 5.26 6.27 2.93
CA LEU A 123 6.34 6.05 3.90
C LEU A 123 6.55 7.35 4.68
N ALA A 124 6.53 7.26 6.01
CA ALA A 124 6.75 8.39 6.91
C ALA A 124 7.34 7.90 8.25
N GLU A 125 8.05 8.81 8.93
CA GLU A 125 8.41 8.64 10.33
C GLU A 125 7.34 9.34 11.19
N ASP A 126 7.08 8.80 12.39
CA ASP A 126 6.11 9.33 13.37
C ASP A 126 6.53 10.71 13.94
#